data_AF-A0A2N9HEJ9-F1
#
_entry.id   AF-A0A2N9HEJ9-F1
#
_cell.length_a   1.000
_cell.length_b   1.000
_cell.length_c   1.000
_cell.angle_alpha   90.00
_cell.angle_beta   90.00
_cell.angle_gamma   90.00
#
_symmetry.space_group_name_H-M   'P 1'
#
loop_
_entity.id
_entity.type
_entity.pdbx_description
1 polymer ?
#
loop_
_entity_poly.entity_id
_entity_poly.type
_entity_poly.pdbx_seq_one_letter_code
_entity_poly.pdbx_strand_id
1 'polypeptide(L)'
;MKLMRSIGTLSCIWLVMAISAIAQSSNDSLPAVLDTTGQALERGVEYYIKPAITDNGGRFTLINRNDSCPLYVGLENVSGLDGFPVTFTPFVEEETVIRENKWMPKFVMIPF
;
A
#
# COMPACT_ATOMS: atom_id res chain seq x y z
N MET A 1 49.71 22.34 -11.71
CA MET A 1 48.44 22.91 -11.18
C MET A 1 47.18 22.49 -11.95
N LYS A 2 47.15 22.46 -13.29
CA LYS A 2 45.95 22.03 -14.06
C LYS A 2 45.53 20.55 -13.84
N LEU A 3 46.51 19.65 -13.73
CA LEU A 3 46.26 18.21 -13.52
C LEU A 3 45.63 17.89 -12.14
N MET A 4 46.09 18.57 -11.08
CA MET A 4 45.52 18.43 -9.72
C MET A 4 44.09 18.98 -9.63
N ARG A 5 43.77 20.07 -10.37
CA ARG A 5 42.39 20.57 -10.50
C ARG A 5 41.48 19.55 -11.21
N SER A 6 41.98 18.88 -12.25
CA SER A 6 41.25 17.87 -13.02
C SER A 6 40.91 16.62 -12.21
N ILE A 7 41.85 16.14 -11.39
CA ILE A 7 41.65 14.97 -10.51
C ILE A 7 40.66 15.29 -9.39
N GLY A 8 40.78 16.50 -8.80
CA GLY A 8 39.82 16.98 -7.82
C GLY A 8 38.41 17.07 -8.37
N THR A 9 38.23 17.62 -9.58
CA THR A 9 36.91 17.70 -10.23
C THR A 9 36.32 16.33 -10.55
N LEU A 10 37.13 15.37 -11.01
CA LEU A 10 36.65 14.02 -11.32
C LEU A 10 36.21 13.28 -10.05
N SER A 11 36.96 13.43 -8.95
CA SER A 11 36.63 12.89 -7.64
C SER A 11 35.32 13.45 -7.10
N CYS A 12 35.11 14.77 -7.21
CA CYS A 12 33.86 15.41 -6.79
C CYS A 12 32.66 14.92 -7.59
N ILE A 13 32.79 14.73 -8.90
CA ILE A 13 31.70 14.20 -9.76
C ILE A 13 31.32 12.78 -9.32
N TRP A 14 32.30 11.92 -9.05
CA TRP A 14 32.06 10.57 -8.54
C TRP A 14 31.37 10.56 -7.18
N LEU A 15 31.78 11.45 -6.29
CA LEU A 15 31.16 11.60 -4.97
C LEU A 15 29.69 12.04 -5.08
N VAL A 16 29.39 13.02 -5.94
CA VAL A 16 28.02 13.50 -6.18
C VAL A 16 27.13 12.40 -6.78
N MET A 17 27.65 11.62 -7.73
CA MET A 17 26.93 10.48 -8.31
C MET A 17 26.64 9.39 -7.27
N ALA A 18 27.61 9.08 -6.40
CA ALA A 18 27.42 8.12 -5.33
C ALA A 18 26.36 8.59 -4.32
N ILE A 19 26.39 9.85 -3.89
CA ILE A 19 25.39 10.41 -2.96
C ILE A 19 23.98 10.38 -3.57
N SER A 20 23.87 10.68 -4.88
CA SER A 20 22.58 10.68 -5.59
C SER A 20 21.96 9.28 -5.68
N ALA A 21 22.78 8.23 -5.80
CA ALA A 21 22.30 6.85 -5.81
C ALA A 21 21.78 6.38 -4.44
N ILE A 22 22.38 6.85 -3.35
CA ILE A 22 21.96 6.49 -1.98
C ILE A 22 20.71 7.28 -1.55
N ALA A 23 20.51 8.48 -2.11
CA ALA A 23 19.34 9.32 -1.83
C ALA A 23 18.04 8.81 -2.48
N GLN A 24 18.12 7.83 -3.39
CA GLN A 24 16.96 7.09 -3.87
C GLN A 24 16.49 6.13 -2.77
N SER A 25 15.77 6.68 -1.80
CA SER A 25 15.01 5.94 -0.80
C SER A 25 14.26 4.81 -1.49
N SER A 26 14.59 3.58 -1.11
CA SER A 26 14.16 2.29 -1.66
C SER A 26 12.68 1.97 -1.43
N ASN A 27 11.81 2.98 -1.39
CA ASN A 27 10.38 2.80 -1.15
C ASN A 27 9.66 2.07 -2.30
N ASP A 28 10.28 2.03 -3.48
CA ASP A 28 9.80 1.32 -4.67
C ASP A 28 10.32 -0.14 -4.77
N SER A 29 11.22 -0.57 -3.87
CA SER A 29 11.77 -1.93 -3.91
C SER A 29 10.93 -2.94 -3.14
N LEU A 30 9.91 -2.52 -2.40
CA LEU A 30 9.04 -3.41 -1.64
C LEU A 30 8.06 -4.13 -2.57
N PRO A 31 7.80 -5.44 -2.37
CA PRO A 31 6.82 -6.19 -3.16
C PRO A 31 5.45 -5.51 -3.16
N ALA A 32 4.78 -5.52 -4.32
CA ALA A 32 3.39 -5.09 -4.41
C ALA A 32 2.48 -6.13 -3.76
N VAL A 33 1.43 -5.68 -3.06
CA VAL A 33 0.35 -6.56 -2.63
C VAL A 33 -0.43 -6.95 -3.87
N LEU A 34 -0.71 -8.25 -4.05
CA LEU A 34 -1.40 -8.76 -5.23
C LEU A 34 -2.86 -9.13 -4.91
N ASP A 35 -3.74 -8.90 -5.87
CA ASP A 35 -5.13 -9.34 -5.84
C ASP A 35 -5.25 -10.84 -6.22
N THR A 36 -6.49 -11.36 -6.23
CA THR A 36 -6.76 -12.77 -6.57
C THR A 36 -6.44 -13.13 -8.02
N THR A 37 -6.21 -12.14 -8.89
CA THR A 37 -5.79 -12.33 -10.28
C THR A 37 -4.28 -12.19 -10.47
N GLY A 38 -3.54 -11.88 -9.39
CA GLY A 38 -2.10 -11.66 -9.42
C GLY A 38 -1.69 -10.25 -9.85
N GLN A 39 -2.62 -9.30 -9.91
CA GLN A 39 -2.34 -7.91 -10.24
C GLN A 39 -2.06 -7.10 -8.99
N ALA A 40 -1.22 -6.07 -9.11
CA ALA A 40 -0.90 -5.20 -7.99
C ALA A 40 -2.13 -4.40 -7.53
N LEU A 41 -2.28 -4.22 -6.23
CA LEU A 41 -3.31 -3.34 -5.67
C LEU A 41 -2.98 -1.88 -5.98
N GLU A 42 -4.01 -1.13 -6.36
CA GLU A 42 -3.92 0.26 -6.75
C GLU A 42 -4.71 1.17 -5.81
N ARG A 43 -4.20 2.40 -5.65
CA ARG A 43 -4.86 3.45 -4.89
C ARG A 43 -6.23 3.77 -5.49
N GLY A 44 -7.25 3.85 -4.63
CA GLY A 44 -8.59 4.29 -5.03
C GLY A 44 -9.40 3.27 -5.84
N VAL A 45 -8.82 2.11 -6.15
CA VAL A 45 -9.55 0.99 -6.75
C VAL A 45 -10.27 0.20 -5.66
N GLU A 46 -11.46 -0.28 -5.97
CA GLU A 46 -12.31 -1.05 -5.07
C GLU A 46 -11.89 -2.52 -5.03
N TYR A 47 -11.65 -3.02 -3.83
CA TYR A 47 -11.30 -4.42 -3.58
C TYR A 47 -12.21 -5.03 -2.51
N TYR A 48 -12.55 -6.30 -2.69
CA TYR A 48 -13.23 -7.08 -1.65
C TYR A 48 -12.20 -7.87 -0.84
N ILE A 49 -12.21 -7.68 0.49
CA ILE A 49 -11.37 -8.45 1.40
C ILE A 49 -12.08 -9.79 1.69
N LYS A 50 -11.55 -10.87 1.12
CA LYS A 50 -12.08 -12.23 1.29
C LYS A 50 -11.22 -13.01 2.29
N PRO A 51 -11.82 -13.86 3.14
CA PRO A 51 -11.06 -14.81 3.94
C PRO A 51 -10.19 -15.69 3.04
N ALA A 52 -8.92 -15.84 3.37
CA ALA A 52 -8.02 -16.72 2.63
C ALA A 52 -8.41 -18.20 2.79
N ILE A 53 -9.09 -18.55 3.89
CA ILE A 53 -9.62 -19.88 4.17
C ILE A 53 -11.14 -19.80 4.01
N THR A 54 -11.68 -20.41 2.97
CA THR A 54 -13.10 -20.31 2.57
C THR A 54 -14.08 -20.95 3.54
N ASP A 55 -13.60 -21.82 4.43
CA ASP A 55 -14.45 -22.68 5.23
C ASP A 55 -14.69 -22.11 6.64
N ASN A 56 -13.98 -21.03 7.00
CA ASN A 56 -14.03 -20.41 8.33
C ASN A 56 -14.12 -18.89 8.22
N GLY A 57 -15.26 -18.34 8.65
CA GLY A 57 -15.52 -16.91 8.72
C GLY A 57 -16.31 -16.40 7.51
N GLY A 58 -17.20 -15.43 7.74
CA GLY A 58 -17.96 -14.80 6.66
C GLY A 58 -17.30 -13.51 6.17
N ARG A 59 -18.12 -12.54 5.79
CA ARG A 59 -17.73 -11.44 4.90
C ARG A 59 -17.11 -10.28 5.66
N PHE A 60 -16.09 -9.63 5.09
CA PHE A 60 -15.55 -8.38 5.63
C PHE A 60 -16.54 -7.23 5.42
N THR A 61 -17.04 -6.64 6.52
CA THR A 61 -18.13 -5.66 6.47
C THR A 61 -18.07 -4.67 7.65
N LEU A 62 -19.00 -3.71 7.66
CA LEU A 62 -19.32 -2.88 8.82
C LEU A 62 -20.36 -3.60 9.69
N ILE A 63 -20.04 -3.80 10.96
CA ILE A 63 -20.94 -4.34 11.97
C ILE A 63 -21.39 -3.24 12.93
N ASN A 64 -22.66 -3.29 13.29
CA ASN A 64 -23.20 -2.48 14.36
C ASN A 64 -23.39 -3.34 15.61
N ARG A 65 -22.77 -2.97 16.73
CA ARG A 65 -22.91 -3.71 17.99
C ARG A 65 -24.11 -3.23 18.83
N ASN A 66 -24.50 -1.97 18.69
CA ASN A 66 -25.37 -1.30 19.66
C ASN A 66 -26.30 -0.25 19.02
N ASP A 67 -26.61 -0.43 17.74
CA ASP A 67 -27.34 0.51 16.88
C ASP A 67 -26.79 1.95 16.89
N SER A 68 -25.47 2.08 17.02
CA SER A 68 -24.79 3.37 17.14
C SER A 68 -23.56 3.49 16.24
N CYS A 69 -23.19 4.73 15.93
CA CYS A 69 -21.95 5.07 15.24
C CYS A 69 -20.83 5.35 16.26
N PRO A 70 -19.55 5.12 15.90
CA PRO A 70 -19.07 4.59 14.62
C PRO A 70 -19.33 3.10 14.47
N LEU A 71 -19.49 2.66 13.21
CA LEU A 71 -19.55 1.24 12.89
C LEU A 71 -18.17 0.59 13.08
N TYR A 72 -18.16 -0.69 13.41
CA TYR A 72 -16.94 -1.45 13.59
C TYR A 72 -16.66 -2.28 12.35
N VAL A 73 -15.40 -2.53 12.06
CA VAL A 73 -15.01 -3.51 11.05
C VAL A 73 -15.18 -4.91 11.66
N GLY A 74 -15.86 -5.81 10.95
CA GLY A 74 -16.12 -7.15 11.41
C GLY A 74 -16.32 -8.16 10.29
N LEU A 75 -16.43 -9.43 10.68
CA LEU A 75 -16.82 -10.52 9.80
C LEU A 75 -18.26 -10.89 10.10
N GLU A 76 -19.11 -10.91 9.06
CA GLU A 76 -20.51 -11.32 9.21
C GLU A 76 -20.62 -12.84 9.35
N ASN A 77 -21.60 -13.35 10.11
CA ASN A 77 -21.76 -14.78 10.37
C ASN A 77 -22.55 -15.55 9.28
N VAL A 78 -23.11 -14.84 8.29
CA VAL A 78 -23.91 -15.45 7.21
C VAL A 78 -23.13 -15.52 5.90
N SER A 79 -23.22 -16.68 5.25
CA SER A 79 -22.77 -16.90 3.88
C SER A 79 -23.68 -16.15 2.90
N GLY A 80 -23.11 -15.29 2.05
CA GLY A 80 -23.82 -14.36 1.17
C GLY A 80 -22.86 -13.51 0.32
N LEU A 81 -23.36 -12.45 -0.35
CA LEU A 81 -22.67 -11.50 -1.28
C LEU A 81 -21.24 -11.05 -0.85
N ASP A 82 -20.45 -10.31 -1.62
CA ASP A 82 -19.00 -10.15 -1.33
C ASP A 82 -18.58 -9.25 -0.14
N GLY A 83 -19.51 -8.54 0.51
CA GLY A 83 -19.24 -7.62 1.62
C GLY A 83 -19.39 -6.18 1.12
N PHE A 84 -18.70 -5.22 1.76
CA PHE A 84 -18.50 -3.90 1.17
C PHE A 84 -17.09 -3.80 0.59
N PRO A 85 -16.92 -3.18 -0.58
CA PRO A 85 -15.60 -2.94 -1.12
C PRO A 85 -14.84 -1.92 -0.26
N VAL A 86 -13.52 -2.01 -0.30
CA VAL A 86 -12.61 -1.04 0.30
C VAL A 86 -11.71 -0.41 -0.75
N THR A 87 -11.26 0.81 -0.47
CA THR A 87 -10.18 1.46 -1.21
C THR A 87 -8.98 1.67 -0.30
N PHE A 88 -7.79 1.52 -0.88
CA PHE A 88 -6.53 1.72 -0.20
C PHE A 88 -5.95 3.10 -0.54
N THR A 89 -5.38 3.78 0.46
CA THR A 89 -4.67 5.06 0.27
C THR A 89 -3.27 4.95 0.86
N PRO A 90 -2.21 4.96 0.03
CA PRO A 90 -0.83 5.03 0.50
C PRO A 90 -0.58 6.26 1.37
N PHE A 91 0.45 6.19 2.21
CA PHE A 91 0.89 7.36 2.97
C PHE A 91 1.44 8.48 2.08
N VAL A 92 2.24 8.09 1.08
CA VAL A 92 2.85 9.02 0.11
C VAL A 92 1.84 9.25 -1.00
N GLU A 93 1.48 10.51 -1.24
CA GLU A 93 0.39 10.85 -2.17
C GLU A 93 0.73 10.55 -3.64
N GLU A 94 2.01 10.54 -4.00
CA GLU A 94 2.46 10.24 -5.36
C GLU A 94 2.45 8.74 -5.67
N GLU A 95 2.29 7.89 -4.65
CA GLU A 95 2.27 6.44 -4.84
C GLU A 95 0.89 5.95 -5.25
N THR A 96 0.87 5.14 -6.30
CA THR A 96 -0.34 4.50 -6.83
C THR A 96 -0.43 3.03 -6.46
N VAL A 97 0.71 2.36 -6.24
CA VAL A 97 0.78 0.93 -5.94
C VAL A 97 0.84 0.68 -4.44
N ILE A 98 0.00 -0.23 -3.94
CA ILE A 98 0.03 -0.68 -2.56
C ILE A 98 1.14 -1.72 -2.39
N ARG A 99 2.06 -1.47 -1.45
CA ARG A 99 3.23 -2.32 -1.19
C ARG A 99 3.23 -2.89 0.21
N GLU A 100 3.78 -4.08 0.36
CA GLU A 100 3.95 -4.75 1.65
C GLU A 100 4.88 -3.95 2.58
N ASN A 101 4.70 -4.11 3.90
CA ASN A 101 5.54 -3.48 4.94
C ASN A 101 5.65 -1.96 4.85
N LYS A 102 4.69 -1.32 4.16
CA LYS A 102 4.62 0.13 4.02
C LYS A 102 3.45 0.68 4.82
N TRP A 103 3.68 1.78 5.51
CA TRP A 103 2.65 2.38 6.33
C TRP A 103 1.51 2.91 5.45
N MET A 104 0.29 2.60 5.87
CA MET A 104 -0.94 3.10 5.27
C MET A 104 -1.82 3.74 6.35
N PRO A 105 -2.20 5.02 6.21
CA PRO A 105 -2.95 5.74 7.23
C PRO A 105 -4.39 5.25 7.37
N LYS A 106 -5.00 4.78 6.28
CA LYS A 106 -6.42 4.42 6.24
C LYS A 106 -6.77 3.51 5.07
N PHE A 107 -7.80 2.71 5.26
CA PHE A 107 -8.64 2.17 4.19
C PHE A 107 -10.06 2.66 4.42
N VAL A 108 -10.78 2.92 3.33
CA VAL A 108 -12.17 3.41 3.38
C VAL A 108 -13.07 2.32 2.85
N MET A 109 -14.02 1.89 3.67
CA MET A 109 -15.11 1.00 3.23
C MET A 109 -16.21 1.85 2.62
N ILE A 110 -16.74 1.43 1.47
CA ILE A 110 -17.74 2.17 0.70
C ILE A 110 -19.11 1.51 0.91
N PRO A 111 -19.91 1.99 1.88
CA PRO A 111 -21.32 1.62 1.96
C PRO A 111 -22.10 2.32 0.83
N PHE A 112 -23.01 1.59 0.18
CA PHE A 112 -23.91 2.12 -0.85
C PHE A 112 -24.78 3.28 -0.33
#